data_AF-A0A367M9A4-F1
#
_entry.id   AF-A0A367M9A4-F1
#
_cell.length_a   1.000
_cell.length_b   1.000
_cell.length_c   1.000
_cell.angle_alpha   90.00
_cell.angle_beta   90.00
_cell.angle_gamma   90.00
#
_symmetry.space_group_name_H-M   'P 1'
#
loop_
_entity.id
_entity.type
_entity.pdbx_description
1 polymer ?
#
loop_
_entity_poly.entity_id
_entity_poly.type
_entity_poly.pdbx_seq_one_letter_code
_entity_poly.pdbx_strand_id
1 'polypeptide(L)'
;MNAADESLGNVLLVGLGAVAIQVALDLRRHGAGRLGALNHPGRRSQRIAEALARGACLQLEGQGQHRWLSGNAALDVFHQDPAELRDDWQTLVLCVPADSYLDVVRGLPWERLGGVRTLLLVSAFIGANLLVRSALPAGCQATVLSLSSYYAATKVIDETQPLRALTKAVKRRVYLGSSRPDCPARETWRRVLAGSGVEVVPLATPEAAEGRNVTTYVHSPFFLGEFALARILSEQGPPGFMYKLYPEGPITPGAIGAMRRLWCELSELLRRMGAEPLNLLRFLNDDNYPVHETMLPRAAIDGFAEAGAER
;
A
#
# COMPACT_ATOMS: atom_id res chain seq x y z
N MET A 1 -7.92 34.68 -4.40
CA MET A 1 -7.14 33.97 -3.35
C MET A 1 -6.66 32.67 -3.95
N ASN A 2 -5.34 32.47 -3.98
CA ASN A 2 -4.64 31.65 -4.96
C ASN A 2 -5.02 30.16 -4.99
N ALA A 3 -5.28 29.66 -6.19
CA ALA A 3 -5.25 28.22 -6.54
C ALA A 3 -3.80 27.73 -6.43
N ALA A 4 -3.33 27.47 -5.21
CA ALA A 4 -1.96 27.04 -4.97
C ALA A 4 -1.86 25.51 -5.05
N ASP A 5 -1.72 25.05 -6.29
CA ASP A 5 -1.03 23.84 -6.75
C ASP A 5 -1.73 22.49 -6.48
N GLU A 6 -2.71 22.19 -7.32
CA GLU A 6 -3.28 20.85 -7.51
C GLU A 6 -2.35 19.87 -8.26
N SER A 7 -1.15 20.30 -8.68
CA SER A 7 -0.28 19.48 -9.53
C SER A 7 0.54 18.48 -8.71
N LEU A 8 0.80 17.30 -9.29
CA LEU A 8 1.65 16.26 -8.71
C LEU A 8 3.13 16.69 -8.57
N GLY A 9 3.52 17.76 -9.29
CA GLY A 9 4.91 18.16 -9.46
C GLY A 9 5.77 17.07 -10.08
N ASN A 10 7.06 17.12 -9.78
CA ASN A 10 7.99 16.02 -10.05
C ASN A 10 7.86 14.97 -8.95
N VAL A 11 7.79 13.70 -9.37
CA VAL A 11 7.52 12.55 -8.50
C VAL A 11 8.71 11.59 -8.49
N LEU A 12 9.19 11.25 -7.30
CA LEU A 12 10.17 10.19 -7.09
C LEU A 12 9.48 8.94 -6.52
N LEU A 13 9.55 7.84 -7.26
CA LEU A 13 9.12 6.52 -6.79
C LEU A 13 10.25 5.89 -5.98
N VAL A 14 10.00 5.56 -4.71
CA VAL A 14 10.98 4.92 -3.84
C VAL A 14 10.69 3.43 -3.75
N GLY A 15 11.59 2.62 -4.28
CA GLY A 15 11.42 1.20 -4.57
C GLY A 15 10.81 0.97 -5.96
N LEU A 16 11.52 0.30 -6.86
CA LEU A 16 11.04 0.03 -8.22
C LEU A 16 10.55 -1.42 -8.38
N GLY A 17 9.48 -1.76 -7.68
CA GLY A 17 8.76 -3.04 -7.79
C GLY A 17 7.58 -3.01 -8.76
N ALA A 18 6.79 -4.09 -8.79
CA ALA A 18 5.55 -4.17 -9.56
C ALA A 18 4.56 -3.04 -9.22
N VAL A 19 4.47 -2.69 -7.93
CA VAL A 19 3.66 -1.56 -7.43
C VAL A 19 4.07 -0.25 -8.11
N ALA A 20 5.38 0.04 -8.15
CA ALA A 20 5.90 1.27 -8.72
C ALA A 20 5.66 1.36 -10.23
N ILE A 21 5.68 0.23 -10.96
CA ILE A 21 5.35 0.18 -12.38
C ILE A 21 3.90 0.62 -12.62
N GLN A 22 2.94 0.06 -11.87
CA GLN A 22 1.53 0.50 -11.96
C GLN A 22 1.39 1.99 -11.62
N VAL A 23 1.95 2.41 -10.48
CA VAL A 23 1.87 3.81 -10.02
C VAL A 23 2.48 4.77 -11.04
N ALA A 24 3.60 4.41 -11.67
CA ALA A 24 4.24 5.21 -12.71
C ALA A 24 3.29 5.49 -13.90
N LEU A 25 2.59 4.47 -14.39
CA LEU A 25 1.63 4.64 -15.49
C LEU A 25 0.45 5.53 -15.06
N ASP A 26 -0.06 5.32 -13.85
CA ASP A 26 -1.19 6.09 -13.32
C ASP A 26 -0.80 7.58 -13.17
N LEU A 27 0.42 7.86 -12.71
CA LEU A 27 0.99 9.21 -12.64
C LEU A 27 1.18 9.85 -14.01
N ARG A 28 1.69 9.11 -15.01
CA ARG A 28 1.87 9.62 -16.38
C ARG A 28 0.54 9.98 -17.03
N ARG A 29 -0.50 9.15 -16.83
CA ARG A 29 -1.86 9.44 -17.33
C ARG A 29 -2.47 10.71 -16.73
N HIS A 30 -2.04 11.07 -15.52
CA HIS A 30 -2.50 12.28 -14.82
C HIS A 30 -1.54 13.46 -14.97
N GLY A 31 -0.58 13.40 -15.89
CA GLY A 31 0.29 14.53 -16.20
C GLY A 31 1.30 14.87 -15.10
N ALA A 32 1.79 13.88 -14.36
CA ALA A 32 2.97 14.09 -13.51
C ALA A 32 4.14 14.66 -14.35
N GLY A 33 4.91 15.58 -13.76
CA GLY A 33 6.02 16.26 -14.42
C GLY A 33 7.18 15.31 -14.72
N ARG A 34 8.30 15.45 -14.01
CA ARG A 34 9.38 14.46 -14.06
C ARG A 34 9.02 13.27 -13.18
N LEU A 35 9.28 12.08 -13.68
CA LEU A 35 9.12 10.82 -12.96
C LEU A 35 10.49 10.16 -12.80
N GLY A 36 10.99 10.16 -11.58
CA GLY A 36 12.19 9.44 -11.20
C GLY A 36 11.88 8.18 -10.41
N ALA A 37 12.88 7.32 -10.26
CA ALA A 37 12.83 6.26 -9.27
C ALA A 37 14.16 6.11 -8.53
N LEU A 38 14.07 5.80 -7.24
CA LEU A 38 15.19 5.40 -6.38
C LEU A 38 14.99 3.93 -6.01
N ASN A 39 16.01 3.10 -6.19
CA ASN A 39 15.93 1.70 -5.77
C ASN A 39 17.24 1.24 -5.13
N HIS A 40 17.15 0.59 -3.96
CA HIS A 40 18.30 0.14 -3.18
C HIS A 40 19.32 -0.63 -4.06
N PRO A 41 20.64 -0.40 -3.89
CA PRO A 41 21.65 -1.04 -4.70
C PRO A 41 21.60 -2.56 -4.54
N GLY A 42 21.77 -3.29 -5.65
CA GLY A 42 21.74 -4.75 -5.66
C GLY A 42 21.54 -5.31 -7.05
N ARG A 43 21.58 -6.63 -7.19
CA ARG A 43 21.52 -7.32 -8.50
C ARG A 43 20.29 -6.93 -9.32
N ARG A 44 19.11 -6.84 -8.68
CA ARG A 44 17.87 -6.40 -9.34
C ARG A 44 17.96 -4.94 -9.80
N SER A 45 18.51 -4.06 -8.97
CA SER A 45 18.70 -2.64 -9.28
C SER A 45 19.68 -2.45 -10.46
N GLN A 46 20.76 -3.22 -10.51
CA GLN A 46 21.72 -3.21 -11.63
C GLN A 46 21.07 -3.63 -12.95
N ARG A 47 20.29 -4.73 -12.94
CA ARG A 47 19.53 -5.17 -14.14
C ARG A 47 18.55 -4.11 -14.62
N ILE A 48 17.88 -3.42 -13.69
CA ILE A 48 17.01 -2.29 -14.00
C ILE A 48 17.80 -1.17 -14.68
N ALA A 49 18.92 -0.74 -14.08
CA ALA A 49 19.77 0.31 -14.63
C ALA A 49 20.24 -0.02 -16.06
N GLU A 50 20.74 -1.24 -16.27
CA GLU A 50 21.17 -1.71 -17.59
C GLU A 50 20.03 -1.73 -18.62
N ALA A 51 18.83 -2.14 -18.21
CA ALA A 51 17.67 -2.15 -19.09
C ALA A 51 17.26 -0.72 -19.49
N LEU A 52 17.20 0.20 -18.52
CA LEU A 52 16.89 1.61 -18.76
C LEU A 52 17.94 2.30 -19.64
N ALA A 53 19.24 1.99 -19.43
CA ALA A 53 20.33 2.51 -20.25
C ALA A 53 20.24 2.05 -21.72
N ARG A 54 19.63 0.89 -21.97
CA ARG A 54 19.30 0.38 -23.33
C ARG A 54 18.00 0.98 -23.89
N GLY A 55 17.38 1.94 -23.22
CA GLY A 55 16.14 2.59 -23.65
C GLY A 55 14.85 1.84 -23.29
N ALA A 56 14.90 0.85 -22.39
CA ALA A 56 13.69 0.19 -21.91
C ALA A 56 12.81 1.17 -21.11
N CYS A 57 11.51 0.92 -21.11
CA CYS A 57 10.53 1.64 -20.30
C CYS A 57 9.83 0.68 -19.34
N LEU A 58 9.10 1.24 -18.36
CA LEU A 58 8.23 0.48 -17.49
C LEU A 58 7.05 -0.02 -18.31
N GLN A 59 6.74 -1.31 -18.26
CA GLN A 59 5.66 -1.92 -19.03
C GLN A 59 4.67 -2.59 -18.10
N LEU A 60 3.40 -2.28 -18.29
CA LEU A 60 2.31 -2.87 -17.54
C LEU A 60 1.35 -3.58 -18.49
N GLU A 61 1.01 -4.81 -18.14
CA GLU A 61 -0.04 -5.58 -18.80
C GLU A 61 -1.22 -5.75 -17.84
N GLY A 62 -2.42 -5.39 -18.29
CA GLY A 62 -3.66 -5.66 -17.57
C GLY A 62 -4.28 -6.99 -18.00
N GLN A 63 -4.71 -7.81 -17.04
CA GLN A 63 -5.37 -9.09 -17.34
C GLN A 63 -6.90 -8.96 -17.40
N GLY A 64 -7.52 -9.69 -18.34
CA GLY A 64 -8.99 -9.80 -18.41
C GLY A 64 -9.68 -8.44 -18.58
N GLN A 65 -10.60 -8.11 -17.67
CA GLN A 65 -11.33 -6.84 -17.64
C GLN A 65 -10.44 -5.61 -17.35
N HIS A 66 -9.20 -5.81 -16.90
CA HIS A 66 -8.26 -4.74 -16.57
C HIS A 66 -7.28 -4.41 -17.71
N ARG A 67 -7.48 -4.97 -18.92
CA ARG A 67 -6.61 -4.74 -20.09
C ARG A 67 -6.40 -3.25 -20.43
N TRP A 68 -7.38 -2.40 -20.14
CA TRP A 68 -7.31 -0.95 -20.35
C TRP A 68 -6.24 -0.26 -19.49
N LEU A 69 -5.78 -0.91 -18.40
CA LEU A 69 -4.65 -0.42 -17.61
C LEU A 69 -3.31 -0.60 -18.31
N SER A 70 -3.21 -1.42 -19.35
CA SER A 70 -1.94 -1.72 -20.01
C SER A 70 -1.31 -0.46 -20.62
N GLY A 71 0.01 -0.44 -20.69
CA GLY A 71 0.74 0.66 -21.29
C GLY A 71 2.20 0.67 -20.93
N ASN A 72 2.86 1.76 -21.29
CA ASN A 72 4.27 1.99 -21.01
C ASN A 72 4.45 3.34 -20.31
N ALA A 73 5.42 3.43 -19.41
CA ALA A 73 5.84 4.69 -18.81
C ALA A 73 7.37 4.82 -18.86
N ALA A 74 7.86 5.93 -19.37
CA ALA A 74 9.28 6.27 -19.29
C ALA A 74 9.61 6.85 -17.91
N LEU A 75 10.77 6.47 -17.37
CA LEU A 75 11.41 7.17 -16.27
C LEU A 75 12.36 8.22 -16.84
N ASP A 76 12.34 9.42 -16.27
CA ASP A 76 13.27 10.49 -16.67
C ASP A 76 14.64 10.30 -16.04
N VAL A 77 14.70 9.67 -14.86
CA VAL A 77 15.94 9.38 -14.14
C VAL A 77 15.76 8.17 -13.23
N PHE A 78 16.83 7.40 -13.05
CA PHE A 78 16.88 6.27 -12.12
C PHE A 78 18.12 6.39 -11.25
N HIS A 79 17.92 6.35 -9.93
CA HIS A 79 18.96 6.46 -8.92
C HIS A 79 19.12 5.14 -8.18
N GLN A 80 20.36 4.79 -7.87
CA GLN A 80 20.71 3.66 -7.02
C GLN A 80 21.26 4.09 -5.67
N ASP A 81 21.79 5.31 -5.59
CA ASP A 81 22.31 5.91 -4.37
C ASP A 81 21.45 7.13 -4.00
N PRO A 82 20.84 7.16 -2.79
CA PRO A 82 20.13 8.33 -2.29
C PRO A 82 20.97 9.62 -2.36
N ALA A 83 22.30 9.55 -2.22
CA ALA A 83 23.18 10.71 -2.24
C ALA A 83 23.21 11.46 -3.59
N GLU A 84 22.77 10.82 -4.67
CA GLU A 84 22.65 11.44 -6.01
C GLU A 84 21.43 12.35 -6.14
N LEU A 85 20.47 12.25 -5.21
CA LEU A 85 19.24 13.02 -5.27
C LEU A 85 19.51 14.52 -5.11
N ARG A 86 18.80 15.28 -5.95
CA ARG A 86 18.79 16.75 -5.96
C ARG A 86 17.41 17.26 -5.57
N ASP A 87 17.30 18.56 -5.34
CA ASP A 87 16.05 19.23 -4.95
C ASP A 87 15.05 19.40 -6.11
N ASP A 88 14.83 18.32 -6.87
CA ASP A 88 13.96 18.31 -8.04
C ASP A 88 12.55 17.83 -7.70
N TRP A 89 12.33 17.20 -6.53
CA TRP A 89 11.16 16.37 -6.23
C TRP A 89 10.17 17.05 -5.29
N GLN A 90 8.89 17.16 -5.69
CA GLN A 90 7.83 17.68 -4.82
C GLN A 90 7.03 16.56 -4.15
N THR A 91 7.00 15.38 -4.76
CA THR A 91 6.25 14.23 -4.25
C THR A 91 7.15 13.00 -4.18
N LEU A 92 7.19 12.35 -3.02
CA LEU A 92 7.80 11.03 -2.85
C LEU A 92 6.70 9.98 -2.71
N VAL A 93 6.85 8.85 -3.38
CA VAL A 93 5.89 7.73 -3.29
C VAL A 93 6.62 6.50 -2.81
N LEU A 94 6.31 6.04 -1.60
CA LEU A 94 6.95 4.88 -1.01
C LEU A 94 6.27 3.60 -1.49
N CYS A 95 6.87 2.99 -2.51
CA CYS A 95 6.48 1.72 -3.12
C CYS A 95 7.22 0.51 -2.52
N VAL A 96 8.00 0.72 -1.46
CA VAL A 96 8.62 -0.34 -0.66
C VAL A 96 7.61 -0.95 0.34
N PRO A 97 7.89 -2.16 0.86
CA PRO A 97 7.18 -2.69 2.02
C PRO A 97 7.21 -1.73 3.22
N ALA A 98 6.13 -1.71 4.00
CA ALA A 98 5.93 -0.72 5.04
C ALA A 98 6.92 -0.82 6.21
N ASP A 99 7.42 -2.02 6.50
CA ASP A 99 8.49 -2.29 7.46
C ASP A 99 9.81 -1.59 7.06
N SER A 100 10.01 -1.27 5.78
CA SER A 100 11.17 -0.52 5.30
C SER A 100 10.99 1.00 5.32
N TYR A 101 9.78 1.53 5.61
CA TYR A 101 9.53 2.98 5.51
C TYR A 101 10.44 3.82 6.40
N LEU A 102 10.68 3.38 7.63
CA LEU A 102 11.50 4.13 8.58
C LEU A 102 12.95 4.25 8.09
N ASP A 103 13.55 3.13 7.69
CA ASP A 103 14.94 3.08 7.23
C ASP A 103 15.12 3.85 5.93
N VAL A 104 14.18 3.70 5.00
CA VAL A 104 14.16 4.46 3.76
C VAL A 104 14.08 5.95 4.02
N VAL A 105 13.13 6.40 4.85
CA VAL A 105 12.95 7.83 5.15
C VAL A 105 14.19 8.38 5.85
N ARG A 106 14.79 7.66 6.81
CA ARG A 106 16.04 8.08 7.48
C ARG A 106 17.24 8.13 6.53
N GLY A 107 17.26 7.28 5.50
CA GLY A 107 18.35 7.20 4.54
C GLY A 107 18.31 8.24 3.41
N LEU A 108 17.26 9.06 3.33
CA LEU A 108 17.17 10.13 2.32
C LEU A 108 17.98 11.37 2.75
N PRO A 109 18.66 12.06 1.80
CA PRO A 109 19.42 13.27 2.09
C PRO A 109 18.49 14.48 2.22
N TRP A 110 17.70 14.54 3.29
CA TRP A 110 16.66 15.55 3.47
C TRP A 110 17.16 16.99 3.43
N GLU A 111 18.43 17.23 3.77
CA GLU A 111 19.07 18.53 3.65
C GLU A 111 19.13 19.06 2.20
N ARG A 112 18.97 18.17 1.21
CA ARG A 112 18.94 18.47 -0.23
C ARG A 112 17.54 18.35 -0.83
N LEU A 113 16.54 17.93 -0.06
CA LEU A 113 15.18 17.65 -0.53
C LEU A 113 14.17 18.67 0.04
N GLY A 114 14.54 19.95 0.03
CA GLY A 114 13.73 21.04 0.61
C GLY A 114 12.41 21.29 -0.12
N GLY A 115 12.32 20.92 -1.39
CA GLY A 115 11.15 21.02 -2.25
C GLY A 115 10.09 19.95 -2.04
N VAL A 116 10.34 18.92 -1.21
CA VAL A 116 9.38 17.86 -0.95
C VAL A 116 8.19 18.39 -0.15
N ARG A 117 7.01 18.29 -0.74
CA ARG A 117 5.73 18.73 -0.16
C ARG A 117 4.83 17.58 0.25
N THR A 118 4.97 16.41 -0.39
CA THR A 118 4.10 15.26 -0.15
C THR A 118 4.88 13.95 -0.09
N LEU A 119 4.57 13.11 0.89
CA LEU A 119 4.97 11.70 0.92
C LEU A 119 3.70 10.83 0.86
N LEU A 120 3.62 9.90 -0.09
CA LEU A 120 2.55 8.91 -0.15
C LEU A 120 3.06 7.55 0.32
N LEU A 121 2.41 7.00 1.35
CA LEU A 121 2.60 5.62 1.80
C LEU A 121 1.61 4.72 1.05
N VAL A 122 2.09 3.94 0.08
CA VAL A 122 1.21 3.18 -0.84
C VAL A 122 0.49 2.03 -0.13
N SER A 123 1.08 1.45 0.92
CA SER A 123 0.49 0.34 1.65
C SER A 123 0.88 0.42 3.12
N ALA A 124 0.15 1.21 3.91
CA ALA A 124 0.51 1.50 5.28
C ALA A 124 -0.05 0.49 6.30
N PHE A 125 0.65 0.33 7.44
CA PHE A 125 0.14 -0.33 8.65
C PHE A 125 -0.29 0.74 9.67
N ILE A 126 -1.04 0.35 10.71
CA ILE A 126 -1.50 1.26 11.78
C ILE A 126 -0.31 1.92 12.49
N GLY A 127 -0.18 3.23 12.33
CA GLY A 127 0.92 4.03 12.89
C GLY A 127 2.07 4.31 11.92
N ALA A 128 2.01 3.84 10.67
CA ALA A 128 3.06 4.09 9.68
C ALA A 128 3.23 5.59 9.40
N ASN A 129 2.13 6.36 9.33
CA ASN A 129 2.19 7.81 9.18
C ASN A 129 2.97 8.49 10.31
N LEU A 130 2.63 8.13 11.56
CA LEU A 130 3.28 8.66 12.75
C LEU A 130 4.76 8.33 12.76
N LEU A 131 5.11 7.08 12.41
CA LEU A 131 6.49 6.63 12.34
C LEU A 131 7.29 7.43 11.30
N VAL A 132 6.76 7.56 10.08
CA VAL A 132 7.40 8.33 9.00
C VAL A 132 7.57 9.79 9.41
N ARG A 133 6.54 10.42 9.96
CA ARG A 133 6.61 11.82 10.42
C ARG A 133 7.65 12.03 11.52
N SER A 134 7.78 11.07 12.44
CA SER A 134 8.80 11.12 13.50
C SER A 134 10.23 11.02 12.98
N ALA A 135 10.41 10.49 11.75
CA ALA A 135 11.70 10.33 11.11
C ALA A 135 12.07 11.48 10.17
N LEU A 136 11.12 12.36 9.85
CA LEU A 136 11.40 13.57 9.07
C LEU A 136 12.24 14.55 9.90
N PRO A 137 13.16 15.30 9.28
CA PRO A 137 13.96 16.28 10.01
C PRO A 137 13.09 17.42 10.56
N ALA A 138 13.56 18.06 11.63
CA ALA A 138 12.92 19.22 12.20
C ALA A 138 12.71 20.31 11.13
N GLY A 139 11.50 20.87 11.09
CA GLY A 139 11.13 21.90 10.12
C GLY A 139 10.61 21.36 8.78
N CYS A 140 10.72 20.07 8.49
CA CYS A 140 10.09 19.48 7.30
C CYS A 140 8.56 19.68 7.35
N GLN A 141 8.01 20.34 6.34
CA GLN A 141 6.57 20.63 6.22
C GLN A 141 5.85 19.69 5.25
N ALA A 142 6.49 18.59 4.86
CA ALA A 142 5.89 17.65 3.94
C ALA A 142 4.64 17.00 4.55
N THR A 143 3.57 16.94 3.77
CA THR A 143 2.35 16.23 4.16
C THR A 143 2.52 14.75 3.88
N VAL A 144 2.34 13.92 4.90
CA VAL A 144 2.34 12.46 4.75
C VAL A 144 0.91 11.97 4.58
N LEU A 145 0.67 11.25 3.48
CA LEU A 145 -0.57 10.61 3.10
C LEU A 145 -0.45 9.09 3.29
N SER A 146 -1.46 8.44 3.86
CA SER A 146 -1.50 6.99 4.07
C SER A 146 -2.63 6.35 3.28
N LEU A 147 -2.30 5.42 2.38
CA LEU A 147 -3.26 4.49 1.82
C LEU A 147 -3.40 3.26 2.72
N SER A 148 -4.62 2.78 2.89
CA SER A 148 -4.91 1.59 3.68
C SER A 148 -4.22 0.33 3.18
N SER A 149 -3.97 0.24 1.88
CA SER A 149 -3.26 -0.85 1.22
C SER A 149 -2.93 -0.47 -0.21
N TYR A 150 -2.01 -1.20 -0.84
CA TYR A 150 -1.87 -1.14 -2.29
C TYR A 150 -3.21 -1.48 -2.98
N TYR A 151 -3.55 -0.69 -4.01
CA TYR A 151 -4.86 -0.67 -4.64
C TYR A 151 -5.05 -1.70 -5.76
N ALA A 152 -4.05 -2.53 -6.06
CA ALA A 152 -4.14 -3.54 -7.10
C ALA A 152 -3.42 -4.84 -6.72
N ALA A 153 -3.52 -5.85 -7.59
CA ALA A 153 -2.81 -7.11 -7.50
C ALA A 153 -1.85 -7.22 -8.68
N THR A 154 -0.63 -6.69 -8.49
CA THR A 154 0.36 -6.52 -9.56
C THR A 154 1.63 -7.27 -9.21
N LYS A 155 2.16 -8.01 -10.17
CA LYS A 155 3.40 -8.77 -10.02
C LYS A 155 4.36 -8.52 -11.17
N VAL A 156 5.66 -8.62 -10.94
CA VAL A 156 6.64 -8.71 -12.02
C VAL A 156 6.37 -10.01 -12.79
N ILE A 157 6.39 -9.96 -14.12
CA ILE A 157 6.10 -11.12 -14.97
C ILE A 157 7.26 -12.11 -14.91
N ASP A 158 8.48 -11.59 -15.05
CA ASP A 158 9.73 -12.34 -15.07
C ASP A 158 10.84 -11.51 -14.40
N GLU A 159 11.56 -12.10 -13.45
CA GLU A 159 12.69 -11.44 -12.75
C GLU A 159 13.89 -11.15 -13.67
N THR A 160 13.96 -11.77 -14.86
CA THR A 160 14.92 -11.39 -15.91
C THR A 160 14.51 -10.11 -16.64
N GLN A 161 13.24 -9.72 -16.55
CA GLN A 161 12.66 -8.52 -17.16
C GLN A 161 11.99 -7.66 -16.08
N PRO A 162 12.79 -7.06 -15.18
CA PRO A 162 12.29 -6.46 -13.94
C PRO A 162 11.41 -5.22 -14.12
N LEU A 163 11.30 -4.71 -15.34
CA LEU A 163 10.49 -3.56 -15.74
C LEU A 163 9.11 -3.95 -16.31
N ARG A 164 8.79 -5.25 -16.39
CA ARG A 164 7.50 -5.75 -16.88
C ARG A 164 6.66 -6.29 -15.75
N ALA A 165 5.45 -5.77 -15.62
CA ALA A 165 4.51 -6.19 -14.60
C ALA A 165 3.13 -6.54 -15.19
N LEU A 166 2.39 -7.39 -14.48
CA LEU A 166 1.03 -7.82 -14.80
C LEU A 166 0.10 -7.44 -13.65
N THR A 167 -0.92 -6.64 -13.94
CA THR A 167 -2.04 -6.34 -13.03
C THR A 167 -3.17 -7.32 -13.30
N LYS A 168 -3.45 -8.18 -12.30
CA LYS A 168 -4.51 -9.19 -12.38
C LYS A 168 -5.88 -8.69 -11.93
N ALA A 169 -5.87 -7.83 -10.92
CA ALA A 169 -7.07 -7.31 -10.29
C ALA A 169 -6.78 -5.92 -9.72
N VAL A 170 -7.85 -5.14 -9.56
CA VAL A 170 -7.83 -3.84 -8.90
C VAL A 170 -8.83 -3.87 -7.76
N LYS A 171 -8.50 -3.26 -6.62
CA LYS A 171 -9.41 -3.15 -5.50
C LYS A 171 -10.59 -2.26 -5.87
N ARG A 172 -11.79 -2.63 -5.44
CA ARG A 172 -12.97 -1.77 -5.58
C ARG A 172 -12.77 -0.44 -4.87
N ARG A 173 -12.20 -0.49 -3.67
CA ARG A 173 -12.03 0.67 -2.79
C ARG A 173 -10.70 0.63 -2.03
N VAL A 174 -10.12 1.80 -1.79
CA VAL A 174 -9.08 2.03 -0.78
C VAL A 174 -9.41 3.25 0.05
N TYR A 175 -8.80 3.34 1.24
CA TYR A 175 -8.99 4.47 2.15
C TYR A 175 -7.73 5.32 2.19
N LEU A 176 -7.91 6.64 2.24
CA LEU A 176 -6.82 7.62 2.19
C LEU A 176 -6.93 8.57 3.38
N GLY A 177 -5.91 8.59 4.23
CA GLY A 177 -5.78 9.53 5.33
C GLY A 177 -4.61 10.48 5.12
N SER A 178 -4.68 11.66 5.75
CA SER A 178 -3.67 12.71 5.61
C SER A 178 -3.26 13.25 6.97
N SER A 179 -1.96 13.46 7.17
CA SER A 179 -1.42 14.14 8.35
C SER A 179 -1.87 15.60 8.48
N ARG A 180 -2.44 16.18 7.42
CA ARG A 180 -3.05 17.52 7.41
C ARG A 180 -4.48 17.43 6.85
N PRO A 181 -5.52 17.90 7.58
CA PRO A 181 -6.91 17.80 7.13
C PRO A 181 -7.19 18.48 5.77
N ASP A 182 -6.60 19.66 5.58
CA ASP A 182 -6.75 20.50 4.39
C ASP A 182 -5.55 20.37 3.46
N CYS A 183 -5.38 19.19 2.88
CA CYS A 183 -4.29 18.90 1.95
C CYS A 183 -4.81 18.75 0.51
N PRO A 184 -4.47 19.67 -0.43
CA PRO A 184 -4.83 19.54 -1.85
C PRO A 184 -4.33 18.24 -2.48
N ALA A 185 -3.17 17.73 -2.04
CA ALA A 185 -2.61 16.48 -2.55
C ALA A 185 -3.54 15.27 -2.32
N ARG A 186 -4.41 15.31 -1.30
CA ARG A 186 -5.42 14.26 -1.07
C ARG A 186 -6.35 14.13 -2.27
N GLU A 187 -6.83 15.25 -2.82
CA GLU A 187 -7.73 15.26 -3.97
C GLU A 187 -7.01 14.88 -5.27
N THR A 188 -5.76 15.34 -5.43
CA THR A 188 -4.91 14.93 -6.56
C THR A 188 -4.72 13.41 -6.58
N TRP A 189 -4.38 12.80 -5.43
CA TRP A 189 -4.22 11.35 -5.34
C TRP A 189 -5.54 10.59 -5.48
N ARG A 190 -6.66 11.16 -5.02
CA ARG A 190 -8.00 10.62 -5.27
C ARG A 190 -8.26 10.47 -6.77
N ARG A 191 -7.95 11.49 -7.55
CA ARG A 191 -8.07 11.48 -9.03
C ARG A 191 -7.13 10.47 -9.67
N VAL A 192 -5.84 10.48 -9.28
CA VAL A 192 -4.84 9.54 -9.83
C VAL A 192 -5.29 8.09 -9.71
N LEU A 193 -5.74 7.69 -8.52
CA LEU A 193 -6.16 6.32 -8.24
C LEU A 193 -7.54 5.99 -8.82
N ALA A 194 -8.45 6.96 -8.89
CA ALA A 194 -9.74 6.79 -9.57
C ALA A 194 -9.57 6.49 -11.05
N GLY A 195 -8.54 7.03 -11.70
CA GLY A 195 -8.17 6.67 -13.07
C GLY A 195 -7.74 5.21 -13.25
N SER A 196 -7.52 4.46 -12.17
CA SER A 196 -7.28 3.00 -12.19
C SER A 196 -8.55 2.19 -11.89
N GLY A 197 -9.70 2.85 -11.74
CA GLY A 197 -10.99 2.23 -11.43
C GLY A 197 -11.21 1.95 -9.94
N VAL A 198 -10.43 2.61 -9.07
CA VAL A 198 -10.50 2.44 -7.61
C VAL A 198 -11.31 3.57 -6.99
N GLU A 199 -12.30 3.25 -6.16
CA GLU A 199 -12.93 4.24 -5.29
C GLU A 199 -11.96 4.60 -4.15
N VAL A 200 -11.65 5.88 -4.00
CA VAL A 200 -10.81 6.36 -2.89
C VAL A 200 -11.68 7.08 -1.89
N VAL A 201 -11.81 6.49 -0.70
CA VAL A 201 -12.59 7.07 0.40
C VAL A 201 -11.65 7.87 1.31
N PRO A 202 -11.75 9.21 1.32
CA PRO A 202 -10.97 10.02 2.24
C PRO A 202 -11.47 9.82 3.68
N LEU A 203 -10.54 9.63 4.61
CA LEU A 203 -10.83 9.60 6.05
C LEU A 203 -10.17 10.79 6.75
N ALA A 204 -10.68 11.10 7.95
CA ALA A 204 -10.27 12.27 8.71
C ALA A 204 -8.80 12.22 9.17
N THR A 205 -8.31 11.03 9.52
CA THR A 205 -6.95 10.82 10.03
C THR A 205 -6.22 9.70 9.29
N PRO A 206 -4.87 9.70 9.25
CA PRO A 206 -4.09 8.59 8.72
C PRO A 206 -4.41 7.27 9.39
N GLU A 207 -4.55 7.26 10.71
CA GLU A 207 -4.79 6.08 11.53
C GLU A 207 -6.13 5.41 11.16
N ALA A 208 -7.15 6.21 10.84
CA ALA A 208 -8.42 5.69 10.36
C ALA A 208 -8.27 4.95 9.02
N ALA A 209 -7.43 5.46 8.10
CA ALA A 209 -7.15 4.82 6.82
C ALA A 209 -6.27 3.58 6.98
N GLU A 210 -5.21 3.66 7.77
CA GLU A 210 -4.32 2.55 8.08
C GLU A 210 -5.04 1.40 8.79
N GLY A 211 -6.04 1.73 9.62
CA GLY A 211 -6.96 0.77 10.22
C GLY A 211 -7.82 0.02 9.20
N ARG A 212 -7.94 0.47 7.94
CA ARG A 212 -8.67 -0.25 6.88
C ARG A 212 -7.75 -1.15 6.04
N ASN A 213 -6.73 -1.74 6.68
CA ASN A 213 -5.85 -2.72 6.07
C ASN A 213 -6.25 -4.16 6.45
N VAL A 214 -6.74 -4.92 5.48
CA VAL A 214 -7.19 -6.31 5.69
C VAL A 214 -6.10 -7.24 6.20
N THR A 215 -4.84 -7.03 5.79
CA THR A 215 -3.75 -7.93 6.16
C THR A 215 -3.47 -7.87 7.67
N THR A 216 -3.65 -6.70 8.29
CA THR A 216 -3.47 -6.50 9.73
C THR A 216 -4.37 -7.41 10.56
N TYR A 217 -5.61 -7.65 10.12
CA TYR A 217 -6.57 -8.46 10.86
C TYR A 217 -6.50 -9.94 10.51
N VAL A 218 -6.20 -10.27 9.25
CA VAL A 218 -6.34 -11.64 8.73
C VAL A 218 -5.02 -12.42 8.74
N HIS A 219 -3.89 -11.77 8.51
CA HIS A 219 -2.63 -12.48 8.33
C HIS A 219 -2.09 -13.04 9.64
N SER A 220 -2.04 -12.24 10.71
CA SER A 220 -1.44 -12.69 11.97
C SER A 220 -2.10 -13.97 12.52
N PRO A 221 -3.45 -14.09 12.59
CA PRO A 221 -4.11 -15.32 13.03
C PRO A 221 -3.84 -16.56 12.15
N PHE A 222 -3.55 -16.36 10.86
CA PHE A 222 -3.37 -17.47 9.91
C PHE A 222 -1.89 -17.82 9.65
N PHE A 223 -0.96 -16.89 9.81
CA PHE A 223 0.47 -17.09 9.56
C PHE A 223 1.29 -17.36 10.83
N LEU A 224 0.86 -16.85 11.98
CA LEU A 224 1.60 -16.96 13.24
C LEU A 224 1.07 -18.07 14.15
N GLY A 225 0.13 -18.88 13.67
CA GLY A 225 -0.31 -20.10 14.33
C GLY A 225 0.63 -21.28 14.07
N GLU A 226 0.58 -22.27 14.97
CA GLU A 226 1.44 -23.46 14.92
C GLU A 226 1.44 -24.17 13.56
N PHE A 227 0.26 -24.35 12.95
CA PHE A 227 0.11 -24.97 11.63
C PHE A 227 0.96 -24.30 10.55
N ALA A 228 0.93 -22.96 10.50
CA ALA A 228 1.60 -22.18 9.47
C ALA A 228 3.10 -22.02 9.77
N LEU A 229 3.46 -21.74 11.03
CA LEU A 229 4.85 -21.64 11.45
C LEU A 229 5.62 -22.94 11.21
N ALA A 230 5.01 -24.10 11.51
CA ALA A 230 5.63 -25.38 11.22
C ALA A 230 5.96 -25.54 9.73
N ARG A 231 5.12 -25.07 8.81
CA ARG A 231 5.33 -25.18 7.35
C ARG A 231 6.26 -24.10 6.77
N ILE A 232 6.31 -22.93 7.40
CA ILE A 232 7.20 -21.85 6.97
C ILE A 232 8.64 -22.13 7.43
N LEU A 233 8.80 -22.71 8.63
CA LEU A 233 10.09 -22.97 9.25
C LEU A 233 10.63 -24.37 9.00
N SER A 234 9.80 -25.32 8.57
CA SER A 234 10.25 -26.65 8.15
C SER A 234 10.09 -26.83 6.64
N GLU A 235 11.08 -27.45 6.02
CA GLU A 235 11.05 -27.81 4.59
C GLU A 235 10.28 -29.13 4.34
N GLN A 236 9.68 -29.71 5.38
CA GLN A 236 9.14 -31.07 5.35
C GLN A 236 7.60 -31.07 5.42
N GLY A 237 6.98 -31.82 4.51
CA GLY A 237 5.53 -32.05 4.48
C GLY A 237 4.81 -31.50 3.24
N PRO A 238 3.53 -31.86 3.05
CA PRO A 238 2.76 -31.38 1.92
C PRO A 238 2.50 -29.87 2.02
N PRO A 239 2.32 -29.17 0.89
CA PRO A 239 2.05 -27.75 0.88
C PRO A 239 0.78 -27.42 1.68
N GLY A 240 0.86 -26.39 2.54
CA GLY A 240 -0.30 -25.84 3.22
C GLY A 240 -0.97 -24.73 2.39
N PHE A 241 -2.27 -24.56 2.58
CA PHE A 241 -3.05 -23.51 1.93
C PHE A 241 -3.65 -22.57 2.97
N MET A 242 -3.26 -21.29 2.95
CA MET A 242 -3.66 -20.30 3.97
C MET A 242 -5.18 -20.20 4.19
N TYR A 243 -5.98 -20.33 3.13
CA TYR A 243 -7.43 -20.13 3.20
C TYR A 243 -8.24 -21.43 3.20
N LYS A 244 -7.61 -22.58 3.50
CA LYS A 244 -8.32 -23.85 3.67
C LYS A 244 -8.55 -24.18 5.15
N LEU A 245 -9.55 -25.03 5.40
CA LEU A 245 -9.80 -25.62 6.70
C LEU A 245 -8.68 -26.61 7.07
N TYR A 246 -8.45 -26.79 8.36
CA TYR A 246 -7.58 -27.87 8.86
C TYR A 246 -8.10 -29.25 8.40
N PRO A 247 -7.24 -30.19 7.95
CA PRO A 247 -5.77 -30.17 8.00
C PRO A 247 -5.04 -29.62 6.77
N GLU A 248 -5.76 -29.11 5.75
CA GLU A 248 -5.11 -28.54 4.56
C GLU A 248 -4.64 -27.09 4.76
N GLY A 249 -5.21 -26.40 5.76
CA GLY A 249 -4.89 -25.02 6.09
C GLY A 249 -5.05 -24.67 7.57
N PRO A 250 -4.73 -23.43 7.97
CA PRO A 250 -4.74 -22.99 9.37
C PRO A 250 -6.14 -22.66 9.91
N ILE A 251 -7.18 -22.64 9.06
CA ILE A 251 -8.51 -22.20 9.51
C ILE A 251 -9.13 -23.25 10.43
N THR A 252 -9.31 -22.85 11.69
CA THR A 252 -9.94 -23.58 12.78
C THR A 252 -10.76 -22.60 13.63
N PRO A 253 -11.70 -23.06 14.48
CA PRO A 253 -12.38 -22.18 15.45
C PRO A 253 -11.40 -21.39 16.33
N GLY A 254 -10.26 -22.00 16.72
CA GLY A 254 -9.22 -21.32 17.48
C GLY A 254 -8.58 -20.16 16.72
N ALA A 255 -8.26 -20.35 15.43
CA ALA A 255 -7.72 -19.28 14.58
C ALA A 255 -8.73 -18.14 14.37
N ILE A 256 -10.01 -18.45 14.19
CA ILE A 256 -11.08 -17.44 14.10
C ILE A 256 -11.24 -16.69 15.44
N GLY A 257 -11.17 -17.39 16.57
CA GLY A 257 -11.15 -16.76 17.89
C GLY A 257 -9.97 -15.81 18.10
N ALA A 258 -8.77 -16.17 17.61
CA ALA A 258 -7.60 -15.30 17.63
C ALA A 258 -7.79 -14.07 16.74
N MET A 259 -8.37 -14.23 15.54
CA MET A 259 -8.73 -13.11 14.66
C MET A 259 -9.68 -12.12 15.33
N ARG A 260 -10.71 -12.63 16.02
CA ARG A 260 -11.65 -11.79 16.77
C ARG A 260 -10.95 -10.99 17.88
N ARG A 261 -10.11 -11.66 18.70
CA ARG A 261 -9.38 -10.98 19.79
C ARG A 261 -8.47 -9.88 19.26
N LEU A 262 -7.69 -10.18 18.22
CA LEU A 262 -6.84 -9.21 17.55
C LEU A 262 -7.64 -8.00 17.04
N TRP A 263 -8.80 -8.23 16.42
CA TRP A 263 -9.67 -7.14 15.99
C TRP A 263 -10.15 -6.27 17.15
N CYS A 264 -10.56 -6.86 18.28
CA CYS A 264 -10.94 -6.08 19.47
C CYS A 264 -9.77 -5.25 20.03
N GLU A 265 -8.58 -5.84 20.13
CA GLU A 265 -7.36 -5.17 20.61
C GLU A 265 -6.98 -3.99 19.70
N LEU A 266 -7.01 -4.19 18.38
CA LEU A 266 -6.74 -3.13 17.40
C LEU A 266 -7.82 -2.06 17.39
N SER A 267 -9.07 -2.42 17.66
CA SER A 267 -10.18 -1.47 17.77
C SER A 267 -9.98 -0.55 18.97
N GLU A 268 -9.57 -1.10 20.12
CA GLU A 268 -9.21 -0.30 21.29
C GLU A 268 -8.00 0.61 21.02
N LEU A 269 -6.97 0.10 20.33
CA LEU A 269 -5.83 0.91 19.90
C LEU A 269 -6.26 2.09 19.03
N LEU A 270 -7.07 1.84 18.00
CA LEU A 270 -7.57 2.90 17.10
C LEU A 270 -8.37 3.96 17.86
N ARG A 271 -9.22 3.58 18.81
CA ARG A 271 -9.94 4.53 19.67
C ARG A 271 -8.97 5.42 20.45
N ARG A 272 -7.92 4.85 21.04
CA ARG A 272 -6.89 5.61 21.76
C ARG A 272 -6.09 6.53 20.86
N MET A 273 -5.96 6.19 19.57
CA MET A 273 -5.38 7.03 18.53
C MET A 273 -6.38 8.05 17.96
N GLY A 274 -7.61 8.12 18.46
CA GLY A 274 -8.64 9.05 18.01
C GLY A 274 -9.31 8.67 16.69
N ALA A 275 -9.21 7.41 16.27
CA ALA A 275 -9.82 6.88 15.04
C ALA A 275 -10.99 5.93 15.34
N GLU A 276 -11.99 5.93 14.46
CA GLU A 276 -13.13 5.02 14.58
C GLU A 276 -12.75 3.59 14.10
N PRO A 277 -12.93 2.56 14.96
CA PRO A 277 -12.77 1.18 14.55
C PRO A 277 -13.72 0.79 13.42
N LEU A 278 -13.40 -0.30 12.73
CA LEU A 278 -14.25 -0.85 11.69
C LEU A 278 -15.10 -2.01 12.22
N ASN A 279 -16.27 -2.20 11.62
CA ASN A 279 -16.94 -3.48 11.63
C ASN A 279 -16.18 -4.44 10.70
N LEU A 280 -15.52 -5.45 11.28
CA LEU A 280 -14.63 -6.35 10.53
C LEU A 280 -15.37 -7.19 9.50
N LEU A 281 -16.51 -7.75 9.87
CA LEU A 281 -17.27 -8.60 8.96
C LEU A 281 -17.78 -7.80 7.76
N ARG A 282 -18.26 -6.58 7.97
CA ARG A 282 -18.66 -5.65 6.92
C ARG A 282 -17.49 -5.30 6.00
N PHE A 283 -16.34 -4.97 6.59
CA PHE A 283 -15.14 -4.64 5.83
C PHE A 283 -14.64 -5.81 4.98
N LEU A 284 -14.65 -7.03 5.51
CA LEU A 284 -14.25 -8.23 4.76
C LEU A 284 -15.22 -8.54 3.60
N ASN A 285 -16.52 -8.38 3.80
CA ASN A 285 -17.53 -8.70 2.79
C ASN A 285 -17.70 -7.60 1.75
N ASP A 286 -17.89 -6.35 2.18
CA ASP A 286 -18.36 -5.26 1.30
C ASP A 286 -17.21 -4.57 0.56
N ASP A 287 -16.03 -4.49 1.18
CA ASP A 287 -14.85 -3.80 0.63
C ASP A 287 -13.76 -4.74 0.08
N ASN A 288 -13.81 -6.03 0.39
CA ASN A 288 -12.83 -7.02 -0.07
C ASN A 288 -13.47 -8.09 -0.96
N TYR A 289 -13.97 -9.19 -0.37
CA TYR A 289 -14.45 -10.35 -1.11
C TYR A 289 -15.85 -10.74 -0.61
N PRO A 290 -16.92 -10.37 -1.32
CA PRO A 290 -18.28 -10.67 -0.89
C PRO A 290 -18.58 -12.16 -0.99
N VAL A 291 -19.37 -12.67 -0.05
CA VAL A 291 -19.98 -14.00 -0.11
C VAL A 291 -21.48 -13.89 -0.40
N HIS A 292 -22.08 -14.99 -0.84
CA HIS A 292 -23.51 -15.03 -1.12
C HIS A 292 -24.33 -14.79 0.16
N GLU A 293 -25.44 -14.05 0.05
CA GLU A 293 -26.30 -13.68 1.19
C GLU A 293 -26.88 -14.88 1.95
N THR A 294 -27.03 -16.02 1.26
CA THR A 294 -27.43 -17.31 1.87
C THR A 294 -26.42 -17.79 2.91
N MET A 295 -25.12 -17.53 2.70
CA MET A 295 -24.07 -17.87 3.65
C MET A 295 -23.96 -16.83 4.77
N LEU A 296 -24.15 -15.56 4.43
CA LEU A 296 -23.97 -14.46 5.36
C LEU A 296 -25.04 -13.38 5.17
N PRO A 297 -26.15 -13.43 5.93
CA PRO A 297 -27.24 -12.47 5.80
C PRO A 297 -26.81 -11.06 6.18
N ARG A 298 -27.38 -10.06 5.50
CA ARG A 298 -27.07 -8.63 5.72
C ARG A 298 -27.19 -8.20 7.19
N ALA A 299 -28.23 -8.66 7.89
CA ALA A 299 -28.45 -8.37 9.30
C ALA A 299 -27.30 -8.88 10.21
N ALA A 300 -26.70 -10.03 9.88
CA ALA A 300 -25.56 -10.56 10.63
C ALA A 300 -24.30 -9.70 10.43
N ILE A 301 -24.11 -9.17 9.22
CA ILE A 301 -22.99 -8.30 8.91
C ILE A 301 -23.16 -6.95 9.61
N ASP A 302 -24.34 -6.34 9.52
CA ASP A 302 -24.60 -5.01 10.09
C ASP A 302 -24.64 -5.04 11.62
N GLY A 303 -25.13 -6.14 12.20
CA GLY A 303 -25.13 -6.38 13.65
C GLY A 303 -23.79 -6.86 14.22
N PHE A 304 -22.76 -7.08 13.38
CA PHE A 304 -21.46 -7.52 13.84
C PHE A 304 -20.78 -6.41 14.66
N ALA A 305 -20.67 -6.65 15.96
CA ALA A 305 -20.11 -5.71 16.92
C ALA A 305 -19.11 -6.42 17.84
N GLU A 306 -18.28 -5.64 18.52
CA GLU A 306 -17.27 -6.14 19.46
C GLU A 306 -17.90 -6.78 20.72
N ALA A 307 -19.22 -6.63 20.90
CA ALA A 307 -19.96 -7.15 22.04
C ALA A 307 -19.84 -8.69 22.16
N GLY A 308 -19.44 -9.16 23.35
CA GLY A 308 -19.20 -10.58 23.66
C GLY A 308 -17.73 -10.94 23.92
N ALA A 309 -16.85 -9.98 24.22
CA ALA A 309 -15.45 -10.25 24.58
C ALA A 309 -15.29 -10.93 25.97
N GLU A 310 -16.35 -11.05 26.76
CA GLU A 310 -16.35 -11.67 28.11
C GLU A 310 -16.82 -13.14 28.14
N ARG A 311 -16.67 -13.91 27.07
CA ARG A 311 -16.88 -15.38 27.12
C ARG A 311 -15.77 -16.13 26.41
#